data_AF-A0A9D6IE78-F1
#
_entry.id   AF-A0A9D6IE78-F1
#
_cell.length_a   1.000
_cell.length_b   1.000
_cell.length_c   1.000
_cell.angle_alpha   90.00
_cell.angle_beta   90.00
_cell.angle_gamma   90.00
#
_symmetry.space_group_name_H-M   'P 1'
#
loop_
_entity.id
_entity.type
_entity.pdbx_description
1 polymer ?
#
loop_
_entity_poly.entity_id
_entity_poly.type
_entity_poly.pdbx_seq_one_letter_code
_entity_poly.pdbx_strand_id
1 'polypeptide(L)'
;MMCLTKFTPAMLAIVAGAFLAMGTATAQRTGGGHGGYLGGRAPAYHGVYYGQPNWNYVVPHRSTYAGGYYSVGRTHYYTPTPIVSVFAAPPVGTTALPVQKPVELTFGGFARYQDLAGRLVTDANALCLDMHHNYQGNKNFAEAYGEAYGVLQAAKYLQGNEHKGHKETIGKRVAEMHGLMHHVMDETRGWTRTAKRQVGAGTLEENMAGVEAVMHHLAYDAGIKQNEPAPGAALPVVDPKEEAPAPARK
;
A
#
# COMPACT_ATOMS: atom_id res chain seq x y z
N MET A 1 -50.79 4.73 25.18
CA MET A 1 -50.04 4.10 26.29
C MET A 1 -48.66 3.76 25.74
N MET A 2 -47.69 4.62 26.03
CA MET A 2 -46.32 4.59 25.50
C MET A 2 -45.45 3.63 26.34
N CYS A 3 -44.52 2.93 25.70
CA CYS A 3 -43.32 2.45 26.38
C CYS A 3 -42.12 2.54 25.41
N LEU A 4 -41.37 3.64 25.53
CA LEU A 4 -40.06 3.87 24.92
C LEU A 4 -39.02 3.04 25.69
N THR A 5 -38.33 2.12 25.02
CA THR A 5 -37.08 1.53 25.53
C THR A 5 -35.90 2.37 25.08
N LYS A 6 -35.24 2.99 26.06
CA LYS A 6 -34.04 3.79 25.92
C LYS A 6 -32.82 2.88 25.71
N PHE A 7 -32.05 3.13 24.66
CA PHE A 7 -30.70 2.59 24.48
C PHE A 7 -29.69 3.54 25.14
N THR A 8 -28.91 3.03 26.09
CA THR A 8 -27.75 3.69 26.70
C THR A 8 -26.48 3.36 25.91
N PRO A 9 -25.66 4.34 25.47
CA PRO A 9 -24.30 4.08 25.02
C PRO A 9 -23.32 4.06 26.20
N ALA A 10 -22.62 2.94 26.37
CA ALA A 10 -21.52 2.82 27.33
C ALA A 10 -20.23 3.44 26.74
N MET A 11 -19.58 4.23 27.60
CA MET A 11 -18.30 4.91 27.43
C MET A 11 -17.19 3.99 26.91
N LEU A 12 -16.40 4.49 25.95
CA LEU A 12 -15.03 4.02 25.76
C LEU A 12 -14.08 5.21 25.94
N ALA A 13 -13.18 5.03 26.91
CA ALA A 13 -12.30 6.05 27.46
C ALA A 13 -11.22 6.52 26.48
N ILE A 14 -10.97 7.83 26.55
CA ILE A 14 -9.88 8.57 25.91
C ILE A 14 -8.61 8.32 26.72
N VAL A 15 -7.55 7.79 26.10
CA VAL A 15 -6.19 7.85 26.64
C VAL A 15 -5.48 9.03 25.98
N ALA A 16 -5.37 10.13 26.72
CA ALA A 16 -4.55 11.27 26.39
C ALA A 16 -3.11 10.99 26.88
N GLY A 17 -2.18 10.82 25.94
CA GLY A 17 -0.76 10.81 26.21
C GLY A 17 -0.16 12.16 25.86
N ALA A 18 0.24 12.92 26.88
CA ALA A 18 0.99 14.17 26.73
C ALA A 18 2.45 13.87 26.36
N PHE A 19 2.99 14.53 25.33
CA PHE A 19 4.42 14.67 25.13
C PHE A 19 4.76 16.16 25.04
N LEU A 20 5.62 16.58 25.97
CA LEU A 20 6.18 17.91 26.09
C LEU A 20 7.41 18.06 25.17
N ALA A 21 7.61 19.31 24.75
CA ALA A 21 8.49 19.81 23.71
C ALA A 21 10.01 19.66 23.95
N MET A 22 10.81 19.74 22.87
CA MET A 22 11.67 20.89 22.51
C MET A 22 12.71 20.49 21.45
N GLY A 23 12.96 21.38 20.49
CA GLY A 23 14.08 21.26 19.54
C GLY A 23 13.87 22.04 18.24
N THR A 24 14.14 23.35 18.27
CA THR A 24 14.25 24.18 17.06
C THR A 24 15.66 24.02 16.47
N ALA A 25 15.75 23.49 15.25
CA ALA A 25 16.96 23.58 14.43
C ALA A 25 16.62 24.26 13.10
N THR A 26 17.07 25.50 12.95
CA THR A 26 17.13 26.23 11.69
C THR A 26 18.25 25.64 10.83
N ALA A 27 17.93 25.18 9.62
CA ALA A 27 18.94 24.84 8.61
C ALA A 27 18.62 25.56 7.29
N GLN A 28 19.72 25.96 6.66
CA GLN A 28 19.87 27.09 5.76
C GLN A 28 19.54 26.72 4.31
N ARG A 29 18.97 27.69 3.61
CA ARG A 29 18.62 27.68 2.19
C ARG A 29 19.88 27.83 1.34
N THR A 30 20.08 26.95 0.35
CA THR A 30 20.98 27.19 -0.80
C THR A 30 20.25 26.79 -2.08
N GLY A 31 20.18 27.73 -3.02
CA GLY A 31 19.48 27.59 -4.29
C GLY A 31 20.35 27.11 -5.46
N GLY A 32 19.69 27.00 -6.61
CA GLY A 32 20.21 26.60 -7.94
C GLY A 32 19.18 25.64 -8.55
N GLY A 33 18.45 25.90 -9.63
CA GLY A 33 18.82 26.62 -10.86
C GLY A 33 18.95 25.58 -11.98
N HIS A 34 18.34 25.84 -13.15
CA HIS A 34 18.17 25.00 -14.36
C HIS A 34 16.96 24.05 -14.33
N GLY A 35 16.11 23.92 -15.35
CA GLY A 35 16.13 24.34 -16.75
C GLY A 35 15.11 23.44 -17.45
N GLY A 36 14.12 24.02 -18.13
CA GLY A 36 12.96 23.28 -18.65
C GLY A 36 13.24 22.39 -19.87
N TYR A 37 12.32 21.48 -20.19
CA TYR A 37 11.96 21.08 -21.57
C TYR A 37 10.55 20.46 -21.62
N LEU A 38 9.71 21.12 -22.41
CA LEU A 38 8.84 20.63 -23.50
C LEU A 38 7.80 19.52 -23.26
N GLY A 39 6.59 19.88 -23.70
CA GLY A 39 5.42 19.04 -23.87
C GLY A 39 5.69 17.74 -24.62
N GLY A 40 5.11 16.68 -24.07
CA GLY A 40 4.88 15.40 -24.72
C GLY A 40 3.53 14.89 -24.21
N ARG A 41 2.57 14.78 -25.14
CA ARG A 41 1.24 14.20 -24.95
C ARG A 41 1.36 12.89 -24.17
N ALA A 42 0.87 12.85 -22.93
CA ALA A 42 0.95 11.68 -22.06
C ALA A 42 0.19 10.49 -22.69
N PRO A 43 0.87 9.39 -23.06
CA PRO A 43 0.19 8.14 -23.34
C PRO A 43 -0.41 7.61 -22.02
N ALA A 44 -1.62 7.07 -22.09
CA ALA A 44 -2.24 6.33 -21.00
C ALA A 44 -1.34 5.11 -20.68
N TYR A 45 -0.68 5.15 -19.52
CA TYR A 45 0.25 4.11 -19.09
C TYR A 45 -0.33 3.35 -17.91
N HIS A 46 -0.90 2.19 -18.22
CA HIS A 46 -0.90 1.05 -17.31
C HIS A 46 0.58 0.65 -17.15
N GLY A 47 1.10 0.63 -15.91
CA GLY A 47 2.54 0.60 -15.61
C GLY A 47 3.31 -0.50 -16.34
N VAL A 48 4.63 -0.50 -16.38
CA VAL A 48 5.43 -1.62 -16.93
C VAL A 48 6.44 -2.08 -15.89
N TYR A 49 6.36 -3.32 -15.37
CA TYR A 49 7.36 -3.97 -14.49
C TYR A 49 6.86 -5.43 -14.22
N TYR A 50 6.98 -6.36 -15.16
CA TYR A 50 8.27 -6.99 -15.43
C TYR A 50 8.24 -7.74 -16.77
N GLY A 51 7.76 -7.11 -17.83
CA GLY A 51 7.87 -7.66 -19.20
C GLY A 51 7.17 -9.00 -19.43
N GLN A 52 6.24 -9.42 -18.57
CA GLN A 52 5.49 -10.67 -18.68
C GLN A 52 3.99 -10.38 -18.82
N PRO A 53 3.36 -10.72 -19.96
CA PRO A 53 1.98 -10.33 -20.27
C PRO A 53 0.91 -11.03 -19.42
N ASN A 54 1.30 -11.98 -18.57
CA ASN A 54 0.39 -12.80 -17.75
C ASN A 54 0.53 -12.57 -16.24
N TRP A 55 1.26 -11.52 -15.81
CA TRP A 55 1.47 -11.21 -14.40
C TRP A 55 0.46 -10.18 -13.90
N ASN A 56 -0.40 -10.56 -12.96
CA ASN A 56 -1.38 -9.67 -12.32
C ASN A 56 -1.02 -9.45 -10.85
N TYR A 57 -1.62 -8.43 -10.21
CA TYR A 57 -1.44 -8.11 -8.78
C TYR A 57 0.02 -8.12 -8.35
N VAL A 58 0.79 -7.30 -9.04
CA VAL A 58 2.24 -7.29 -8.89
C VAL A 58 2.59 -6.26 -7.81
N VAL A 59 3.05 -6.74 -6.65
CA VAL A 59 3.30 -5.88 -5.48
C VAL A 59 4.62 -5.14 -5.68
N PRO A 60 4.62 -3.79 -5.62
CA PRO A 60 5.84 -3.01 -5.61
C PRO A 60 6.84 -3.54 -4.59
N HIS A 61 8.08 -3.70 -5.04
CA HIS A 61 9.19 -4.13 -4.21
C HIS A 61 9.23 -3.04 -3.14
N ARG A 62 9.70 -3.35 -1.95
CA ARG A 62 10.00 -2.35 -0.95
C ARG A 62 11.30 -2.88 -0.29
N SER A 63 12.47 -2.24 -0.39
CA SER A 63 13.79 -2.65 0.16
C SER A 63 13.81 -2.74 1.70
N THR A 64 12.76 -2.28 2.38
CA THR A 64 12.46 -2.60 3.78
C THR A 64 11.85 -3.99 3.94
N TYR A 65 11.49 -4.64 2.85
CA TYR A 65 10.85 -5.95 2.76
C TYR A 65 11.62 -6.84 1.78
N ALA A 66 11.83 -8.09 2.17
CA ALA A 66 12.51 -9.04 1.31
C ALA A 66 11.53 -9.58 0.25
N GLY A 67 11.96 -9.64 -1.00
CA GLY A 67 11.20 -10.28 -2.06
C GLY A 67 10.12 -9.44 -2.72
N GLY A 68 9.44 -10.08 -3.67
CA GLY A 68 8.32 -9.54 -4.43
C GLY A 68 7.17 -10.55 -4.51
N TYR A 69 5.97 -10.03 -4.73
CA TYR A 69 4.75 -10.82 -4.91
C TYR A 69 4.14 -10.54 -6.28
N TYR A 70 3.62 -11.57 -6.92
CA TYR A 70 2.92 -11.47 -8.19
C TYR A 70 1.99 -12.66 -8.37
N SER A 71 0.98 -12.52 -9.22
CA SER A 71 0.08 -13.60 -9.58
C SER A 71 0.20 -13.95 -11.06
N VAL A 72 0.12 -15.22 -11.40
CA VAL A 72 0.00 -15.70 -12.79
C VAL A 72 -1.25 -16.55 -12.90
N GLY A 73 -2.23 -16.07 -13.68
CA GLY A 73 -3.56 -16.67 -13.69
C GLY A 73 -4.20 -16.61 -12.30
N ARG A 74 -4.42 -17.77 -11.68
CA ARG A 74 -5.00 -17.91 -10.32
C ARG A 74 -3.97 -18.30 -9.25
N THR A 75 -2.70 -18.39 -9.63
CA THR A 75 -1.63 -18.82 -8.73
C THR A 75 -0.86 -17.60 -8.24
N HIS A 76 -0.66 -17.52 -6.93
CA HIS A 76 0.06 -16.43 -6.28
C HIS A 76 1.47 -16.90 -5.94
N TYR A 77 2.45 -16.04 -6.17
CA TYR A 77 3.86 -16.35 -5.97
C TYR A 77 4.52 -15.31 -5.07
N TYR A 78 5.51 -15.77 -4.30
CA TYR A 78 6.49 -14.97 -3.61
C TYR A 78 7.88 -15.32 -4.13
N THR A 79 8.63 -14.32 -4.59
CA THR A 79 10.04 -14.49 -4.96
C THR A 79 10.90 -13.84 -3.89
N PRO A 80 11.67 -14.61 -3.10
CA PRO A 80 12.62 -14.03 -2.15
C PRO A 80 13.72 -13.25 -2.91
N THR A 81 13.94 -11.98 -2.58
CA THR A 81 15.13 -11.25 -3.03
C THR A 81 16.26 -11.56 -2.05
N PRO A 82 17.43 -12.05 -2.48
CA PRO A 82 18.58 -12.12 -1.59
C PRO A 82 18.99 -10.69 -1.21
N ILE A 83 18.96 -10.36 0.09
CA ILE A 83 19.55 -9.12 0.61
C ILE A 83 21.07 -9.35 0.62
N VAL A 84 21.74 -8.97 -0.46
CA VAL A 84 23.21 -8.96 -0.50
C VAL A 84 23.64 -7.56 -0.09
N SER A 85 24.24 -7.43 1.09
CA SER A 85 24.84 -6.17 1.53
C SER A 85 26.12 -5.93 0.70
N VAL A 86 26.06 -5.03 -0.29
CA VAL A 86 27.16 -4.76 -1.23
C VAL A 86 28.27 -3.86 -0.67
N PHE A 87 28.34 -3.66 0.66
CA PHE A 87 29.35 -2.79 1.27
C PHE A 87 30.79 -3.34 1.21
N ALA A 88 31.00 -4.52 0.63
CA ALA A 88 32.31 -5.02 0.27
C ALA A 88 32.32 -5.42 -1.21
N ALA A 89 33.26 -4.86 -1.98
CA ALA A 89 33.53 -5.34 -3.32
C ALA A 89 33.73 -6.87 -3.26
N PRO A 90 32.98 -7.66 -4.05
CA PRO A 90 33.14 -9.10 -4.03
C PRO A 90 34.60 -9.43 -4.38
N PRO A 91 35.31 -10.24 -3.58
CA PRO A 91 36.64 -10.68 -3.96
C PRO A 91 36.58 -11.38 -5.32
N VAL A 92 37.54 -11.09 -6.18
CA VAL A 92 37.69 -11.72 -7.50
C VAL A 92 37.64 -13.24 -7.32
N GLY A 93 36.56 -13.87 -7.81
CA GLY A 93 36.30 -15.30 -7.60
C GLY A 93 34.93 -15.66 -7.00
N THR A 94 34.03 -14.71 -6.77
CA THR A 94 32.70 -15.00 -6.21
C THR A 94 31.84 -15.89 -7.10
N THR A 95 31.51 -17.07 -6.57
CA THR A 95 30.43 -17.96 -6.99
C THR A 95 29.15 -17.15 -7.22
N ALA A 96 28.51 -17.36 -8.38
CA ALA A 96 27.18 -16.81 -8.65
C ALA A 96 26.25 -17.13 -7.48
N LEU A 97 25.61 -16.11 -6.92
CA LEU A 97 24.63 -16.31 -5.86
C LEU A 97 23.52 -17.23 -6.36
N PRO A 98 23.01 -18.13 -5.53
CA PRO A 98 21.95 -19.05 -5.94
C PRO A 98 20.73 -18.22 -6.38
N VAL A 99 20.31 -18.43 -7.63
CA VAL A 99 19.06 -17.86 -8.16
C VAL A 99 17.92 -18.43 -7.32
N GLN A 100 17.27 -17.57 -6.52
CA GLN A 100 16.10 -17.96 -5.74
C GLN A 100 14.94 -18.19 -6.70
N LYS A 101 14.31 -19.37 -6.61
CA LYS A 101 13.13 -19.70 -7.42
C LYS A 101 11.88 -19.10 -6.77
N PRO A 102 10.90 -18.62 -7.57
CA PRO A 102 9.60 -18.26 -7.04
C PRO A 102 8.95 -19.40 -6.26
N VAL A 103 8.32 -19.06 -5.15
CA VAL A 103 7.60 -19.98 -4.25
C VAL A 103 6.12 -19.71 -4.40
N GLU A 104 5.33 -20.73 -4.76
CA GLU A 104 3.88 -20.63 -4.78
C GLU A 104 3.33 -20.44 -3.37
N LEU A 105 2.43 -19.48 -3.20
CA LEU A 105 1.72 -19.28 -1.95
C LEU A 105 0.67 -20.37 -1.76
N THR A 106 0.53 -20.86 -0.53
CA THR A 106 -0.57 -21.75 -0.17
C THR A 106 -1.78 -20.91 0.24
N PHE A 107 -2.92 -21.13 -0.42
CA PHE A 107 -4.18 -20.49 -0.03
C PHE A 107 -4.51 -20.74 1.45
N GLY A 108 -4.67 -19.69 2.23
CA GLY A 108 -4.93 -19.80 3.67
C GLY A 108 -3.72 -20.28 4.50
N GLY A 109 -2.53 -20.34 3.90
CA GLY A 109 -1.29 -20.77 4.53
C GLY A 109 -0.77 -19.81 5.59
N PHE A 110 -1.15 -18.52 5.52
CA PHE A 110 -0.80 -17.48 6.49
C PHE A 110 0.72 -17.27 6.66
N ALA A 111 1.52 -17.76 5.72
CA ALA A 111 2.98 -17.78 5.83
C ALA A 111 3.60 -16.41 5.52
N ARG A 112 2.83 -15.52 4.88
CA ARG A 112 3.29 -14.19 4.41
C ARG A 112 2.48 -13.05 5.00
N TYR A 113 1.53 -13.35 5.88
CA TYR A 113 0.61 -12.39 6.46
C TYR A 113 1.32 -11.17 7.05
N GLN A 114 2.35 -11.37 7.87
CA GLN A 114 3.05 -10.28 8.54
C GLN A 114 3.75 -9.34 7.54
N ASP A 115 4.43 -9.90 6.54
CA ASP A 115 5.08 -9.12 5.49
C ASP A 115 4.06 -8.33 4.67
N LEU A 116 2.98 -8.99 4.23
CA LEU A 116 1.91 -8.38 3.44
C LEU A 116 1.13 -7.31 4.22
N ALA A 117 0.85 -7.53 5.50
CA ALA A 117 0.19 -6.55 6.36
C ALA A 117 1.08 -5.31 6.58
N GLY A 118 2.38 -5.50 6.81
CA GLY A 118 3.33 -4.38 6.91
C GLY A 118 3.41 -3.57 5.61
N ARG A 119 3.51 -4.26 4.46
CA ARG A 119 3.46 -3.61 3.15
C ARG A 119 2.17 -2.83 2.98
N LEU A 120 1.02 -3.42 3.31
CA LEU A 120 -0.26 -2.77 3.17
C LEU A 120 -0.34 -1.46 3.95
N VAL A 121 0.05 -1.49 5.24
CA VAL A 121 0.09 -0.28 6.09
C VAL A 121 0.86 0.81 5.42
N THR A 122 2.06 0.48 4.96
CA THR A 122 2.95 1.51 4.52
C THR A 122 2.59 1.99 3.10
N ASP A 123 1.90 1.19 2.26
CA ASP A 123 1.50 1.58 0.90
C ASP A 123 0.22 2.42 0.97
N ALA A 124 -0.74 2.01 1.81
CA ALA A 124 -1.92 2.81 2.11
C ALA A 124 -1.53 4.17 2.73
N ASN A 125 -0.48 4.19 3.54
CA ASN A 125 0.06 5.42 4.10
C ASN A 125 0.70 6.33 3.04
N ALA A 126 1.48 5.76 2.10
CA ALA A 126 2.03 6.50 0.98
C ALA A 126 0.92 7.05 0.08
N LEU A 127 -0.13 6.27 -0.20
CA LEU A 127 -1.31 6.71 -0.94
C LEU A 127 -1.99 7.91 -0.26
N CYS A 128 -2.24 7.82 1.05
CA CYS A 128 -2.83 8.93 1.82
C CYS A 128 -1.96 10.20 1.71
N LEU A 129 -0.65 10.07 1.87
CA LEU A 129 0.26 11.21 1.74
C LEU A 129 0.25 11.81 0.32
N ASP A 130 0.22 10.98 -0.72
CA ASP A 130 0.16 11.43 -2.12
C ASP A 130 -1.13 12.21 -2.39
N MET A 131 -2.28 11.65 -2.00
CA MET A 131 -3.58 12.31 -2.07
C MET A 131 -3.56 13.65 -1.33
N HIS A 132 -3.10 13.66 -0.08
CA HIS A 132 -3.06 14.86 0.75
C HIS A 132 -2.18 15.96 0.16
N HIS A 133 -1.02 15.64 -0.40
CA HIS A 133 -0.13 16.67 -0.92
C HIS A 133 -0.56 17.16 -2.30
N ASN A 134 -1.05 16.26 -3.16
CA ASN A 134 -1.13 16.56 -4.60
C ASN A 134 -2.55 16.69 -5.15
N TYR A 135 -3.58 16.26 -4.40
CA TYR A 135 -4.93 16.10 -4.96
C TYR A 135 -6.05 16.83 -4.20
N GLN A 136 -5.73 17.61 -3.17
CA GLN A 136 -6.71 18.35 -2.34
C GLN A 136 -7.68 19.25 -3.11
N GLY A 137 -7.30 19.71 -4.30
CA GLY A 137 -8.13 20.60 -5.12
C GLY A 137 -9.22 19.90 -5.92
N ASN A 138 -9.27 18.56 -5.92
CA ASN A 138 -10.24 17.81 -6.70
C ASN A 138 -11.61 17.74 -6.01
N LYS A 139 -12.67 17.64 -6.82
CA LYS A 139 -14.03 17.40 -6.31
C LYS A 139 -14.06 16.06 -5.55
N ASN A 140 -14.89 15.99 -4.51
CA ASN A 140 -15.04 14.80 -3.64
C ASN A 140 -13.75 14.36 -2.92
N PHE A 141 -12.70 15.19 -2.91
CA PHE A 141 -11.42 14.86 -2.27
C PHE A 141 -11.60 14.38 -0.82
N ALA A 142 -12.44 15.06 -0.04
CA ALA A 142 -12.61 14.74 1.38
C ALA A 142 -13.18 13.34 1.62
N GLU A 143 -14.10 12.88 0.75
CA GLU A 143 -14.72 11.56 0.84
C GLU A 143 -13.72 10.46 0.46
N ALA A 144 -13.17 10.54 -0.76
CA ALA A 144 -12.17 9.56 -1.23
C ALA A 144 -10.92 9.51 -0.33
N TYR A 145 -10.46 10.66 0.19
CA TYR A 145 -9.36 10.68 1.16
C TYR A 145 -9.77 10.02 2.49
N GLY A 146 -10.99 10.25 2.96
CA GLY A 146 -11.53 9.62 4.16
C GLY A 146 -11.58 8.10 4.06
N GLU A 147 -11.95 7.58 2.89
CA GLU A 147 -11.98 6.15 2.61
C GLU A 147 -10.59 5.53 2.46
N ALA A 148 -9.68 6.19 1.73
CA ALA A 148 -8.28 5.79 1.66
C ALA A 148 -7.65 5.75 3.06
N TYR A 149 -7.99 6.72 3.90
CA TYR A 149 -7.57 6.71 5.30
C TYR A 149 -8.21 5.56 6.10
N GLY A 150 -9.46 5.22 5.82
CA GLY A 150 -10.12 4.02 6.34
C GLY A 150 -9.36 2.74 6.00
N VAL A 151 -8.88 2.61 4.75
CA VAL A 151 -7.99 1.50 4.33
C VAL A 151 -6.72 1.47 5.18
N LEU A 152 -6.06 2.61 5.38
CA LEU A 152 -4.87 2.68 6.24
C LEU A 152 -5.16 2.26 7.69
N GLN A 153 -6.29 2.69 8.26
CA GLN A 153 -6.66 2.29 9.64
C GLN A 153 -6.91 0.79 9.75
N ALA A 154 -7.61 0.20 8.78
CA ALA A 154 -7.83 -1.23 8.74
C ALA A 154 -6.52 -2.00 8.53
N ALA A 155 -5.60 -1.51 7.70
CA ALA A 155 -4.26 -2.09 7.54
C ALA A 155 -3.47 -2.08 8.85
N LYS A 156 -3.46 -0.96 9.59
CA LYS A 156 -2.80 -0.85 10.89
C LYS A 156 -3.41 -1.81 11.91
N TYR A 157 -4.74 -1.96 11.89
CA TYR A 157 -5.42 -2.96 12.71
C TYR A 157 -4.97 -4.38 12.38
N LEU A 158 -4.86 -4.75 11.11
CA LEU A 158 -4.40 -6.07 10.69
C LEU A 158 -2.97 -6.35 11.17
N GLN A 159 -2.05 -5.42 10.91
CA GLN A 159 -0.67 -5.53 11.37
C GLN A 159 -0.57 -5.72 12.90
N GLY A 160 -1.34 -4.94 13.68
CA GLY A 160 -1.33 -5.02 15.15
C GLY A 160 -2.06 -6.24 15.75
N ASN A 161 -2.83 -6.99 14.97
CA ASN A 161 -3.60 -8.17 15.46
C ASN A 161 -3.06 -9.51 14.94
N GLU A 162 -1.83 -9.52 14.39
CA GLU A 162 -1.13 -10.68 13.85
C GLU A 162 -1.22 -11.93 14.73
N HIS A 163 -0.91 -11.80 16.02
CA HIS A 163 -0.81 -12.94 16.94
C HIS A 163 -2.15 -13.58 17.31
N LYS A 164 -3.28 -12.96 16.95
CA LYS A 164 -4.60 -13.46 17.37
C LYS A 164 -5.17 -14.49 16.41
N GLY A 165 -4.58 -14.69 15.23
CA GLY A 165 -4.92 -15.79 14.31
C GLY A 165 -6.38 -15.83 13.84
N HIS A 166 -7.15 -14.74 14.01
CA HIS A 166 -8.57 -14.70 13.69
C HIS A 166 -8.79 -14.51 12.18
N LYS A 167 -8.61 -15.60 11.41
CA LYS A 167 -8.74 -15.61 9.95
C LYS A 167 -10.05 -15.02 9.46
N GLU A 168 -11.16 -15.23 10.15
CA GLU A 168 -12.47 -14.67 9.79
C GLU A 168 -12.53 -13.14 9.96
N THR A 169 -11.97 -12.62 11.06
CA THR A 169 -11.92 -11.16 11.29
C THR A 169 -11.01 -10.48 10.28
N ILE A 170 -9.86 -11.09 9.98
CA ILE A 170 -8.96 -10.66 8.91
C ILE A 170 -9.70 -10.68 7.57
N GLY A 171 -10.41 -11.78 7.32
CA GLY A 171 -11.43 -11.98 6.29
C GLY A 171 -12.26 -10.76 5.99
N LYS A 172 -13.08 -10.42 6.97
CA LYS A 172 -14.03 -9.32 6.91
C LYS A 172 -13.33 -7.98 6.68
N ARG A 173 -12.22 -7.70 7.38
CA ARG A 173 -11.48 -6.44 7.24
C ARG A 173 -10.88 -6.27 5.85
N VAL A 174 -10.32 -7.32 5.26
CA VAL A 174 -9.78 -7.26 3.90
C VAL A 174 -10.89 -7.01 2.88
N ALA A 175 -12.05 -7.65 3.03
CA ALA A 175 -13.20 -7.40 2.17
C ALA A 175 -13.74 -5.96 2.30
N GLU A 176 -13.84 -5.43 3.52
CA GLU A 176 -14.23 -4.04 3.79
C GLU A 176 -13.26 -3.04 3.14
N MET A 177 -11.95 -3.24 3.32
CA MET A 177 -10.93 -2.41 2.66
C MET A 177 -11.05 -2.47 1.15
N HIS A 178 -11.33 -3.64 0.57
CA HIS A 178 -11.45 -3.81 -0.87
C HIS A 178 -12.58 -2.97 -1.43
N GLY A 179 -13.75 -2.98 -0.78
CA GLY A 179 -14.87 -2.09 -1.13
C GLY A 179 -14.49 -0.61 -1.09
N LEU A 180 -13.80 -0.17 -0.04
CA LEU A 180 -13.31 1.21 0.07
C LEU A 180 -12.33 1.56 -1.06
N MET A 181 -11.39 0.65 -1.37
CA MET A 181 -10.38 0.91 -2.40
C MET A 181 -11.01 1.02 -3.79
N HIS A 182 -11.96 0.16 -4.13
CA HIS A 182 -12.71 0.28 -5.39
C HIS A 182 -13.44 1.62 -5.50
N HIS A 183 -14.09 2.06 -4.43
CA HIS A 183 -14.76 3.36 -4.43
C HIS A 183 -13.79 4.53 -4.60
N VAL A 184 -12.65 4.52 -3.89
CA VAL A 184 -11.60 5.52 -4.05
C VAL A 184 -11.07 5.52 -5.50
N MET A 185 -10.84 4.36 -6.10
CA MET A 185 -10.38 4.26 -7.48
C MET A 185 -11.41 4.82 -8.48
N ASP A 186 -12.70 4.62 -8.24
CA ASP A 186 -13.77 5.16 -9.09
C ASP A 186 -13.91 6.68 -8.92
N GLU A 187 -13.93 7.19 -7.69
CA GLU A 187 -14.08 8.61 -7.36
C GLU A 187 -12.89 9.47 -7.81
N THR A 188 -11.71 8.88 -7.85
CA THR A 188 -10.47 9.56 -8.28
C THR A 188 -10.28 9.59 -9.79
N ARG A 189 -11.17 8.94 -10.57
CA ARG A 189 -11.08 8.96 -12.05
C ARG A 189 -11.16 10.39 -12.58
N GLY A 190 -10.15 10.78 -13.35
CA GLY A 190 -10.07 12.11 -13.95
C GLY A 190 -9.62 13.21 -13.00
N TRP A 191 -9.19 12.88 -11.78
CA TRP A 191 -8.57 13.86 -10.90
C TRP A 191 -7.30 14.44 -11.54
N THR A 192 -7.10 15.73 -11.33
CA THR A 192 -5.91 16.44 -11.77
C THR A 192 -4.91 16.54 -10.63
N ARG A 193 -3.66 16.16 -10.91
CA ARG A 193 -2.57 16.29 -9.96
C ARG A 193 -2.06 17.72 -9.92
N THR A 194 -2.05 18.32 -8.74
CA THR A 194 -1.25 19.53 -8.46
C THR A 194 0.05 19.08 -7.79
N ALA A 195 1.10 18.87 -8.59
CA ALA A 195 2.35 18.27 -8.10
C ALA A 195 3.07 19.17 -7.07
N LYS A 196 2.89 18.89 -5.78
CA LYS A 196 3.58 19.54 -4.66
C LYS A 196 4.70 18.68 -4.09
N ARG A 197 4.53 17.35 -4.09
CA ARG A 197 5.50 16.40 -3.53
C ARG A 197 5.38 15.05 -4.21
N GLN A 198 6.48 14.44 -4.64
CA GLN A 198 6.44 13.03 -5.05
C GLN A 198 6.32 12.14 -3.82
N VAL A 199 5.29 11.29 -3.79
CA VAL A 199 5.07 10.29 -2.75
C VAL A 199 4.72 8.98 -3.42
N GLY A 200 5.33 7.88 -2.96
CA GLY A 200 5.23 6.60 -3.65
C GLY A 200 6.08 6.58 -4.93
N ALA A 201 6.05 5.44 -5.61
CA ALA A 201 6.90 5.18 -6.76
C ALA A 201 6.28 5.67 -8.08
N GLY A 202 5.01 6.08 -8.08
CA GLY A 202 4.25 6.32 -9.29
C GLY A 202 3.21 7.43 -9.20
N THR A 203 2.24 7.38 -10.11
CA THR A 203 1.00 8.19 -10.09
C THR A 203 0.05 7.73 -8.99
N LEU A 204 -1.05 8.48 -8.79
CA LEU A 204 -2.11 8.08 -7.86
C LEU A 204 -2.67 6.71 -8.22
N GLU A 205 -2.92 6.46 -9.51
CA GLU A 205 -3.42 5.19 -10.04
C GLU A 205 -2.44 4.05 -9.78
N GLU A 206 -1.15 4.27 -10.01
CA GLU A 206 -0.11 3.26 -9.74
C GLU A 206 0.01 2.96 -8.23
N ASN A 207 -0.10 3.99 -7.39
CA ASN A 207 -0.10 3.82 -5.94
C ASN A 207 -1.32 3.03 -5.46
N MET A 208 -2.51 3.30 -6.00
CA MET A 208 -3.74 2.54 -5.71
C MET A 208 -3.65 1.08 -6.18
N ALA A 209 -3.17 0.85 -7.40
CA ALA A 209 -2.97 -0.50 -7.92
C ALA A 209 -1.97 -1.31 -7.07
N GLY A 210 -0.93 -0.66 -6.54
CA GLY A 210 0.00 -1.28 -5.59
C GLY A 210 -0.68 -1.70 -4.27
N VAL A 211 -1.53 -0.84 -3.71
CA VAL A 211 -2.33 -1.15 -2.50
C VAL A 211 -3.28 -2.33 -2.76
N GLU A 212 -4.01 -2.29 -3.87
CA GLU A 212 -4.91 -3.36 -4.30
C GLU A 212 -4.15 -4.68 -4.45
N ALA A 213 -3.02 -4.69 -5.16
CA ALA A 213 -2.18 -5.88 -5.33
C ALA A 213 -1.77 -6.51 -3.98
N VAL A 214 -1.37 -5.71 -3.00
CA VAL A 214 -1.04 -6.21 -1.66
C VAL A 214 -2.27 -6.83 -1.00
N MET A 215 -3.45 -6.22 -1.14
CA MET A 215 -4.70 -6.74 -0.60
C MET A 215 -5.11 -8.09 -1.21
N HIS A 216 -4.86 -8.30 -2.52
CA HIS A 216 -5.09 -9.60 -3.15
C HIS A 216 -4.21 -10.71 -2.60
N HIS A 217 -2.90 -10.46 -2.48
CA HIS A 217 -1.99 -11.45 -1.88
C HIS A 217 -2.30 -11.71 -0.41
N LEU A 218 -2.65 -10.66 0.33
CA LEU A 218 -3.07 -10.79 1.72
C LEU A 218 -4.34 -11.61 1.86
N ALA A 219 -5.32 -11.39 0.98
CA ALA A 219 -6.56 -12.15 0.95
C ALA A 219 -6.30 -13.62 0.65
N TYR A 220 -5.47 -13.91 -0.34
CA TYR A 220 -5.10 -15.26 -0.72
C TYR A 220 -4.37 -16.00 0.41
N ASP A 221 -3.33 -15.38 1.00
CA ASP A 221 -2.56 -15.97 2.11
C ASP A 221 -3.44 -16.15 3.36
N ALA A 222 -4.43 -15.29 3.58
CA ALA A 222 -5.42 -15.42 4.65
C ALA A 222 -6.53 -16.46 4.37
N GLY A 223 -6.63 -16.98 3.14
CA GLY A 223 -7.63 -17.99 2.76
C GLY A 223 -9.01 -17.39 2.47
N ILE A 224 -9.05 -16.14 2.05
CA ILE A 224 -10.27 -15.42 1.70
C ILE A 224 -10.53 -15.65 0.21
N LYS A 225 -11.67 -16.25 -0.11
CA LYS A 225 -12.12 -16.33 -1.51
C LYS A 225 -12.57 -14.95 -1.94
N GLN A 226 -11.78 -14.30 -2.78
CA GLN A 226 -12.22 -13.08 -3.44
C GLN A 226 -13.15 -13.47 -4.60
N ASN A 227 -14.29 -12.81 -4.72
CA ASN A 227 -15.21 -13.00 -5.84
C ASN A 227 -14.75 -12.18 -7.06
N GLU A 228 -13.49 -12.38 -7.45
CA GLU A 228 -12.86 -11.65 -8.55
C GLU A 228 -13.12 -12.35 -9.89
N PRO A 229 -13.45 -11.62 -10.96
CA PRO A 229 -13.28 -12.14 -12.30
C PRO A 229 -11.80 -12.48 -12.53
N ALA A 230 -11.52 -13.56 -13.29
CA ALA A 230 -10.14 -13.99 -13.53
C ALA A 230 -9.30 -12.86 -14.16
N PRO A 231 -8.10 -12.56 -13.63
CA PRO A 231 -7.37 -11.39 -14.05
C PRO A 231 -6.73 -11.60 -15.42
N GLY A 232 -7.07 -10.71 -16.35
CA GLY A 232 -6.46 -10.58 -17.67
C GLY A 232 -6.09 -9.13 -17.93
N ALA A 233 -4.99 -8.66 -17.33
CA ALA A 233 -4.18 -7.52 -17.81
C ALA A 233 -3.06 -7.27 -16.79
N ALA A 234 -1.83 -7.30 -17.28
CA ALA A 234 -0.63 -7.28 -16.45
C ALA A 234 -0.41 -5.95 -15.69
N LEU A 235 0.70 -5.87 -14.92
CA LEU A 235 1.54 -4.68 -14.58
C LEU A 235 1.65 -4.36 -13.02
N PRO A 236 2.52 -3.47 -12.45
CA PRO A 236 3.88 -3.88 -12.02
C PRO A 236 4.65 -3.18 -10.79
N VAL A 237 5.93 -3.55 -10.46
CA VAL A 237 6.75 -3.33 -9.20
C VAL A 237 7.86 -2.23 -9.08
N VAL A 238 8.07 -1.50 -7.92
CA VAL A 238 9.40 -1.16 -7.22
C VAL A 238 9.33 -0.57 -5.76
N ASP A 239 10.50 -0.67 -5.07
CA ASP A 239 11.14 -0.45 -3.72
C ASP A 239 10.84 0.74 -2.73
N PRO A 240 11.36 0.80 -1.45
CA PRO A 240 10.68 1.20 -0.18
C PRO A 240 11.01 2.60 0.38
N LYS A 241 10.73 2.91 1.65
CA LYS A 241 9.48 3.02 2.41
C LYS A 241 9.82 3.52 3.82
N GLU A 242 9.24 4.66 4.12
CA GLU A 242 9.26 5.42 5.37
C GLU A 242 7.78 5.61 5.78
N GLU A 243 7.49 5.65 7.08
CA GLU A 243 6.12 5.60 7.63
C GLU A 243 5.61 7.00 8.05
N ALA A 244 4.29 7.24 8.01
CA ALA A 244 3.73 8.61 8.12
C ALA A 244 2.59 8.77 9.16
N PRO A 245 2.21 10.04 9.46
CA PRO A 245 1.39 10.39 10.63
C PRO A 245 -0.13 10.36 10.37
N ALA A 246 -0.92 10.40 11.45
CA ALA A 246 -2.38 10.41 11.41
C ALA A 246 -2.99 11.80 11.08
N PRO A 247 -4.20 11.88 10.51
CA PRO A 247 -4.89 13.10 10.11
C PRO A 247 -5.62 13.75 11.29
N ALA A 248 -5.81 15.07 11.16
CA ALA A 248 -6.50 15.88 12.15
C ALA A 248 -8.03 15.70 12.04
N ARG A 249 -8.67 15.38 13.18
CA ARG A 249 -10.14 15.42 13.31
C ARG A 249 -10.60 16.88 13.29
N LYS A 250 -11.61 17.18 12.47
CA LYS A 250 -12.40 18.42 12.58
C LYS A 250 -13.55 18.22 13.55
#